data_AF-A0A3Q0CHY5-F1
#
_entry.id   AF-A0A3Q0CHY5-F1
#
_cell.length_a   1.000
_cell.length_b   1.000
_cell.length_c   1.000
_cell.angle_alpha   90.00
_cell.angle_beta   90.00
_cell.angle_gamma   90.00
#
_symmetry.space_group_name_H-M   'P 1'
#
loop_
_entity.id
_entity.type
_entity.pdbx_description
1 polymer ?
#
loop_
_entity_poly.entity_id
_entity_poly.type
_entity_poly.pdbx_seq_one_letter_code
_entity_poly.pdbx_strand_id
1 'polypeptide(L)'
;MLYTETDLEESMDKIETINFHEVKEVAGIKFWCYHAGHVLGAAMFMIEIAGVKLLYTGDFSRQEDRHLMAAEIPNIKPDILIIESTYGTHIHEKREEREARFCNTVHDIVNRGGRALIPVFALGRAQELLLILGI
;
A
#
# COMPACT_ATOMS: atom_id res chain seq x y z
N MET A 1 -14.47 3.04 -22.17
CA MET A 1 -13.70 3.85 -21.19
C MET A 1 -14.68 4.74 -20.44
N LEU A 2 -14.50 4.92 -19.14
CA LEU A 2 -15.37 5.78 -18.32
C LEU A 2 -14.95 7.27 -18.38
N TYR A 3 -13.69 7.55 -18.69
CA TYR A 3 -13.08 8.88 -18.80
C TYR A 3 -11.83 8.81 -19.70
N THR A 4 -11.29 9.97 -20.07
CA THR A 4 -10.13 10.18 -20.94
C THR A 4 -8.89 10.63 -20.16
N GLU A 5 -7.72 10.64 -20.80
CA GLU A 5 -6.49 11.18 -20.21
C GLU A 5 -6.62 12.68 -19.87
N THR A 6 -7.32 13.45 -20.71
CA THR A 6 -7.64 14.85 -20.42
C THR A 6 -8.49 14.99 -19.15
N ASP A 7 -9.50 14.13 -18.97
CA ASP A 7 -10.31 14.13 -17.74
C ASP A 7 -9.47 13.83 -16.50
N LEU A 8 -8.45 12.97 -16.62
CA LEU A 8 -7.52 12.66 -15.54
C LEU A 8 -6.65 13.88 -15.19
N GLU A 9 -6.04 14.53 -16.19
CA GLU A 9 -5.22 15.72 -15.99
C GLU A 9 -6.01 16.86 -15.34
N GLU A 10 -7.22 17.15 -15.83
CA GLU A 10 -8.08 18.20 -15.26
C GLU A 10 -8.56 17.88 -13.83
N SER A 11 -8.57 16.61 -13.43
CA SER A 11 -8.94 16.22 -12.07
C SER A 11 -7.84 16.56 -11.05
N MET A 12 -6.57 16.61 -11.49
CA MET A 12 -5.42 16.78 -10.59
C MET A 12 -5.46 18.12 -9.84
N ASP A 13 -5.89 19.19 -10.49
CA ASP A 13 -6.01 20.53 -9.87
C ASP A 13 -7.05 20.58 -8.74
N LYS A 14 -7.93 19.58 -8.65
CA LYS A 14 -8.97 19.48 -7.63
C LYS A 14 -8.54 18.64 -6.43
N ILE A 15 -7.36 18.02 -6.48
CA ILE A 15 -6.85 17.10 -5.45
C ILE A 15 -5.90 17.86 -4.53
N GLU A 16 -6.31 18.04 -3.28
CA GLU A 16 -5.42 18.56 -2.24
C GLU A 16 -4.55 17.45 -1.64
N THR A 17 -3.28 17.75 -1.37
CA THR A 17 -2.37 16.83 -0.70
C THR A 17 -2.37 17.04 0.81
N ILE A 18 -2.06 15.99 1.58
CA ILE A 18 -1.90 16.03 3.03
C ILE A 18 -0.63 15.27 3.40
N ASN A 19 0.15 15.79 4.35
CA ASN A 19 1.31 15.07 4.86
C ASN A 19 0.89 14.06 5.93
N PHE A 20 1.68 12.99 6.09
CA PHE A 20 1.48 12.05 7.18
C PHE A 20 1.53 12.77 8.54
N HIS A 21 0.65 12.35 9.44
CA HIS A 21 0.48 12.88 10.80
C HIS A 21 0.06 14.37 10.90
N GLU A 22 -0.19 15.04 9.78
CA GLU A 22 -0.78 16.38 9.74
C GLU A 22 -2.29 16.30 9.99
N VAL A 23 -2.82 17.14 10.89
CA VAL A 23 -4.26 17.25 11.10
C VAL A 23 -4.82 18.33 10.17
N LYS A 24 -5.77 17.96 9.32
CA LYS A 24 -6.59 18.88 8.53
C LYS A 24 -8.04 18.87 9.01
N GLU A 25 -8.76 19.95 8.76
CA GLU A 25 -10.18 20.08 9.09
C GLU A 25 -10.95 20.65 7.89
N VAL A 26 -12.02 19.97 7.51
CA VAL A 26 -12.94 20.42 6.45
C VAL A 26 -14.37 20.24 6.94
N ALA A 27 -15.16 21.32 6.91
CA ALA A 27 -16.56 21.31 7.35
C ALA A 27 -16.79 20.70 8.75
N GLY A 28 -15.87 20.93 9.69
CA GLY A 28 -15.94 20.40 11.06
C GLY A 28 -15.53 18.92 11.20
N ILE A 29 -14.99 18.31 10.14
CA ILE A 29 -14.45 16.96 10.13
C ILE A 29 -12.93 17.05 10.22
N LYS A 30 -12.34 16.55 11.30
CA LYS A 30 -10.89 16.47 11.44
C LYS A 30 -10.41 15.15 10.87
N PHE A 31 -9.29 15.18 10.16
CA PHE A 31 -8.67 13.97 9.66
C PHE A 31 -7.16 14.11 9.58
N TRP A 32 -6.47 12.98 9.72
CA TRP A 32 -5.04 12.83 9.54
C TRP A 32 -4.76 11.42 9.05
N CYS A 33 -3.57 11.19 8.52
CA CYS A 33 -3.19 9.87 8.02
C CYS A 33 -1.92 9.32 8.66
N TYR A 34 -1.88 8.00 8.73
CA TYR A 34 -0.74 7.18 9.16
C TYR A 34 -0.20 6.40 7.96
N HIS A 35 1.06 5.96 8.04
CA HIS A 35 1.61 5.10 7.00
C HIS A 35 0.87 3.75 6.97
N ALA A 36 0.46 3.29 5.78
CA ALA A 36 -0.18 1.98 5.59
C ALA A 36 0.80 0.89 5.09
N GLY A 37 2.04 1.25 4.75
CA GLY A 37 2.93 0.35 4.02
C GLY A 37 2.30 0.01 2.66
N HIS A 38 2.24 -1.27 2.29
CA HIS A 38 1.55 -1.79 1.09
C HIS A 38 2.06 -1.28 -0.27
N VAL A 39 1.95 0.01 -0.58
CA VAL A 39 2.57 0.69 -1.73
C VAL A 39 3.05 2.07 -1.30
N LEU A 40 3.94 2.67 -2.10
CA LEU A 40 4.43 4.02 -1.84
C LEU A 40 3.27 5.02 -1.74
N GLY A 41 3.22 5.78 -0.64
CA GLY A 41 2.19 6.80 -0.40
C GLY A 41 0.88 6.27 0.18
N ALA A 42 0.73 4.96 0.42
CA ALA A 42 -0.50 4.43 1.00
C ALA A 42 -0.70 4.92 2.45
N ALA A 43 -1.95 5.22 2.78
CA ALA A 43 -2.34 5.93 3.98
C ALA A 43 -3.54 5.27 4.68
N MET A 44 -3.47 5.16 6.00
CA MET A 44 -4.64 4.86 6.84
C MET A 44 -5.20 6.17 7.39
N PHE A 45 -6.45 6.50 7.06
CA PHE A 45 -7.06 7.76 7.50
C PHE A 45 -7.79 7.58 8.82
N MET A 46 -7.40 8.38 9.81
CA MET A 46 -8.16 8.59 11.02
C MET A 46 -9.03 9.82 10.84
N ILE A 47 -10.32 9.67 11.13
CA ILE A 47 -11.34 10.70 10.95
C ILE A 47 -12.04 10.90 12.29
N GLU A 48 -12.17 12.15 12.72
CA GLU A 48 -12.84 12.53 13.95
C GLU A 48 -13.98 13.52 13.67
N ILE A 49 -15.18 13.16 14.13
CA ILE A 49 -16.39 13.97 14.03
C ILE A 49 -17.08 13.97 15.38
N ALA A 50 -17.26 15.15 15.98
CA ALA A 50 -17.91 15.32 17.29
C ALA A 50 -17.34 14.38 18.39
N GLY A 51 -16.03 14.12 18.36
CA GLY A 51 -15.32 13.25 19.31
C GLY A 51 -15.28 11.76 18.96
N VAL A 52 -16.12 11.30 18.03
CA VAL A 52 -16.14 9.92 17.52
C VAL A 52 -15.02 9.74 16.49
N LYS A 53 -14.19 8.71 16.68
CA LYS A 53 -13.02 8.41 15.85
C LYS A 53 -13.22 7.15 15.01
N LEU A 54 -13.03 7.28 13.71
CA LEU A 54 -13.04 6.18 12.75
C LEU A 54 -11.66 6.05 12.11
N LEU A 55 -11.13 4.83 12.09
CA LEU A 55 -9.93 4.50 11.31
C LEU A 55 -10.33 3.68 10.09
N TYR A 56 -9.97 4.15 8.90
CA TYR A 56 -10.04 3.39 7.65
C TYR A 56 -8.62 3.01 7.21
N THR A 57 -8.36 1.70 7.06
CA THR A 57 -7.01 1.23 6.76
C THR A 57 -6.62 1.34 5.30
N GLY A 58 -7.59 1.35 4.38
CA GLY A 58 -7.32 0.93 3.01
C GLY A 58 -6.69 -0.46 2.98
N ASP A 59 -5.82 -0.73 2.01
CA ASP A 59 -4.97 -1.91 1.99
C ASP A 59 -3.66 -1.60 2.74
N PHE A 60 -3.28 -2.45 3.69
CA PHE A 60 -2.13 -2.19 4.57
C PHE A 60 -1.25 -3.43 4.75
N SER A 61 0.04 -3.21 4.99
CA SER A 61 0.99 -4.30 5.30
C SER A 61 1.70 -4.02 6.61
N ARG A 62 1.62 -4.95 7.56
CA ARG A 62 2.33 -4.85 8.85
C ARG A 62 3.73 -5.47 8.86
N GLN A 63 4.23 -5.87 7.70
CA GLN A 63 5.62 -6.30 7.50
C GLN A 63 6.36 -5.24 6.69
N GLU A 64 7.58 -4.91 7.11
CA GLU A 64 8.52 -4.13 6.31
C GLU A 64 8.93 -4.95 5.08
N ASP A 65 9.09 -4.25 3.96
CA ASP A 65 9.70 -4.80 2.75
C ASP A 65 11.01 -4.04 2.45
N ARG A 66 11.65 -4.27 1.30
CA ARG A 66 12.97 -3.68 1.03
C ARG A 66 12.94 -2.16 0.86
N HIS A 67 11.77 -1.55 0.62
CA HIS A 67 11.63 -0.11 0.36
C HIS A 67 10.48 0.60 1.09
N LEU A 68 9.59 -0.14 1.75
CA LEU A 68 8.43 0.37 2.47
C LEU A 68 8.47 -0.03 3.95
N MET A 69 8.06 0.92 4.77
CA MET A 69 7.82 0.70 6.19
C MET A 69 6.56 -0.14 6.39
N ALA A 70 6.49 -0.83 7.53
CA ALA A 70 5.25 -1.43 7.99
C ALA A 70 4.20 -0.34 8.29
N ALA A 71 2.94 -0.68 8.10
CA ALA A 71 1.81 0.16 8.50
C ALA A 71 1.93 0.50 9.99
N GLU A 72 1.58 1.71 10.42
CA GLU A 72 1.66 2.09 11.83
C GLU A 72 0.51 1.49 12.65
N ILE A 73 0.70 1.39 13.98
CA ILE A 73 -0.42 1.18 14.91
C ILE A 73 -0.67 2.53 15.59
N PRO A 74 -1.82 3.19 15.36
CA PRO A 74 -2.12 4.46 15.98
C PRO A 74 -2.14 4.36 17.52
N ASN A 75 -1.48 5.31 18.19
CA ASN A 75 -1.57 5.47 19.65
C ASN A 75 -2.98 5.91 20.08
N ILE A 76 -3.69 6.61 19.19
CA ILE A 76 -5.09 7.02 19.39
C ILE A 76 -5.98 5.83 19.03
N LYS A 77 -6.79 5.37 19.98
CA LYS A 77 -7.75 4.28 19.75
C LYS A 77 -8.96 4.80 18.98
N PRO A 78 -9.32 4.20 17.84
CA PRO A 78 -10.57 4.51 17.16
C PRO A 78 -11.75 3.84 17.88
N ASP A 79 -12.93 4.46 17.76
CA ASP A 79 -14.21 3.87 18.16
C ASP A 79 -14.72 2.89 17.09
N ILE A 80 -14.42 3.17 15.83
CA ILE A 80 -14.83 2.37 14.66
C ILE A 80 -13.60 2.04 13.81
N LEU A 81 -13.44 0.77 13.43
CA LEU A 81 -12.41 0.33 12.51
C LEU A 81 -13.04 -0.25 11.24
N ILE A 82 -12.70 0.34 10.10
CA ILE A 82 -12.97 -0.23 8.78
C ILE A 82 -11.64 -0.78 8.26
N ILE A 83 -11.56 -2.11 8.16
CA ILE A 83 -10.33 -2.84 7.83
C ILE A 83 -10.52 -3.75 6.62
N GLU A 84 -9.49 -3.86 5.79
CA GLU A 84 -9.46 -4.82 4.69
C GLU A 84 -9.43 -6.28 5.19
N SER A 85 -9.76 -7.23 4.31
CA SER A 85 -9.83 -8.65 4.64
C SER A 85 -9.20 -9.56 3.59
N THR A 86 -8.34 -9.01 2.73
CA THR A 86 -7.80 -9.69 1.53
C THR A 86 -7.15 -11.03 1.87
N TYR A 87 -6.37 -11.07 2.95
CA TYR A 87 -5.69 -12.27 3.44
C TYR A 87 -6.05 -12.63 4.88
N GLY A 88 -7.22 -12.20 5.37
CA GLY A 88 -7.59 -12.32 6.79
C GLY A 88 -7.64 -13.75 7.35
N THR A 89 -7.68 -14.76 6.49
CA THR A 89 -7.68 -16.19 6.85
C THR A 89 -6.42 -16.94 6.41
N HIS A 90 -5.43 -16.23 5.85
CA HIS A 90 -4.18 -16.81 5.36
C HIS A 90 -3.00 -16.42 6.25
N ILE A 91 -2.07 -17.35 6.42
CA ILE A 91 -0.81 -17.10 7.11
C ILE A 91 0.27 -16.94 6.05
N HIS A 92 0.97 -15.80 6.08
CA HIS A 92 2.09 -15.56 5.17
C HIS A 92 3.29 -16.43 5.57
N GLU A 93 3.90 -17.06 4.56
CA GLU A 93 5.26 -17.60 4.67
C GLU A 93 6.26 -16.48 4.96
N LYS A 94 7.42 -16.85 5.51
CA LYS A 94 8.49 -15.88 5.78
C LYS A 94 8.93 -15.18 4.51
N ARG A 95 9.30 -13.90 4.62
CA ARG A 95 9.71 -13.10 3.46
C ARG A 95 10.89 -13.75 2.74
N GLU A 96 11.87 -14.24 3.51
CA GLU A 96 13.07 -14.89 3.00
C GLU A 96 12.74 -16.14 2.18
N GLU A 97 11.76 -16.93 2.63
CA GLU A 97 11.30 -18.15 1.94
C GLU A 97 10.58 -17.80 0.63
N ARG A 98 9.74 -16.76 0.64
CA ARG A 98 9.04 -16.29 -0.57
C ARG A 98 10.01 -15.71 -1.59
N GLU A 99 10.96 -14.89 -1.16
CA GLU A 99 12.01 -14.32 -2.02
C GLU A 99 12.87 -15.43 -2.62
N ALA A 100 13.33 -16.39 -1.81
CA ALA A 100 14.09 -17.53 -2.29
C ALA A 100 13.31 -18.36 -3.32
N ARG A 101 12.03 -18.67 -3.05
CA ARG A 101 11.18 -19.40 -3.98
C ARG A 101 10.99 -18.65 -5.30
N PHE A 102 10.78 -17.33 -5.25
CA PHE A 102 10.67 -16.49 -6.43
C PHE A 102 11.97 -16.52 -7.25
N CYS A 103 13.12 -16.23 -6.63
CA CYS A 103 14.42 -16.22 -7.30
C CYS A 103 14.77 -17.58 -7.92
N ASN A 104 14.53 -18.68 -7.20
CA ASN A 104 14.76 -20.03 -7.71
C ASN A 104 13.89 -20.31 -8.94
N THR A 105 12.62 -19.92 -8.91
CA THR A 105 11.72 -20.11 -10.06
C THR A 105 12.21 -19.35 -11.30
N VAL A 106 12.64 -18.09 -11.13
CA VAL A 106 13.21 -17.29 -12.22
C VAL A 106 14.50 -17.92 -12.74
N HIS A 107 15.39 -18.34 -11.84
CA HIS A 107 16.68 -18.97 -12.16
C HIS A 107 16.50 -20.28 -12.95
N ASP A 108 15.55 -21.13 -12.54
CA ASP A 108 15.25 -22.40 -13.22
C ASP A 108 14.73 -22.18 -14.65
N ILE A 109 13.90 -21.15 -14.85
CA ILE A 109 13.35 -20.79 -16.17
C ILE A 109 14.48 -20.35 -17.12
N VAL A 110 15.41 -19.51 -16.66
CA VAL A 110 16.52 -19.04 -17.51
C VAL A 110 17.56 -20.13 -17.75
N ASN A 111 17.83 -20.99 -16.75
CA ASN A 111 18.79 -22.10 -16.88
C ASN A 111 18.39 -23.15 -17.92
N ARG A 112 17.08 -23.39 -18.08
CA ARG A 112 16.57 -24.27 -19.14
C ARG A 112 16.43 -23.58 -20.52
N GLY A 113 16.99 -22.38 -20.68
CA GLY A 113 16.95 -21.60 -21.93
C GLY A 113 15.60 -20.91 -22.21
N GLY A 114 14.73 -20.79 -21.20
CA GLY A 114 13.42 -20.14 -21.32
C GLY A 114 13.47 -18.62 -21.13
N ARG A 115 12.30 -17.98 -21.26
CA ARG A 115 12.10 -16.56 -20.94
C ARG A 115 11.10 -16.45 -19.79
N ALA A 116 11.49 -15.77 -18.71
CA ALA A 116 10.60 -15.52 -17.58
C ALA A 116 9.76 -14.25 -17.85
N LEU A 117 8.44 -14.41 -17.95
CA LEU A 117 7.49 -13.29 -18.02
C LEU A 117 6.87 -13.09 -16.65
N ILE A 118 6.99 -11.87 -16.10
CA ILE A 118 6.46 -11.50 -14.79
C ILE A 118 5.47 -10.35 -14.99
N PRO A 119 4.16 -10.63 -15.17
CA PRO A 119 3.17 -9.58 -15.38
C PRO A 119 2.90 -8.83 -14.07
N VAL A 120 3.16 -7.53 -14.07
CA VAL A 120 2.98 -6.64 -12.91
C VAL A 120 2.67 -5.24 -13.42
N PHE A 121 1.88 -4.48 -12.66
CA PHE A 121 1.68 -3.05 -12.93
C PHE A 121 2.99 -2.27 -12.78
N ALA A 122 3.15 -1.20 -13.55
CA ALA A 122 4.39 -0.41 -13.56
C ALA A 122 4.72 0.24 -12.21
N LEU A 123 3.70 0.59 -11.43
CA LEU A 123 3.83 1.18 -10.09
C LEU A 123 3.13 0.27 -9.07
N GLY A 124 3.80 -0.03 -7.97
CA GLY A 124 3.29 -0.86 -6.88
C GLY A 124 4.33 -1.89 -6.44
N ARG A 125 4.04 -3.19 -6.64
CA ARG A 125 4.95 -4.27 -6.23
C ARG A 125 6.09 -4.54 -7.22
N ALA A 126 6.08 -3.93 -8.41
CA ALA A 126 7.16 -4.08 -9.38
C ALA A 126 8.51 -3.59 -8.83
N GLN A 127 8.49 -2.48 -8.08
CA GLN A 127 9.67 -1.89 -7.45
C GLN A 127 10.36 -2.88 -6.50
N GLU A 128 9.58 -3.60 -5.69
CA GLU A 128 10.10 -4.63 -4.79
C GLU A 128 10.74 -5.80 -5.57
N LEU A 129 10.11 -6.23 -6.67
CA LEU A 129 10.64 -7.32 -7.48
C LEU A 129 11.96 -6.95 -8.16
N LEU A 130 12.11 -5.70 -8.61
CA LEU A 130 13.37 -5.19 -9.16
C LEU A 130 14.49 -5.24 -8.10
N LEU A 131 14.21 -4.77 -6.87
CA LEU A 131 15.15 -4.83 -5.75
C LEU A 131 15.54 -6.28 -5.37
N ILE A 132 14.61 -7.23 -5.47
CA ILE A 132 14.87 -8.65 -5.21
C ILE A 132 15.75 -9.26 -6.31
N LEU A 133 15.50 -8.93 -7.59
CA LEU A 133 16.30 -9.40 -8.73
C LEU A 133 17.67 -8.70 -8.83
N GLY A 134 17.87 -7.60 -8.10
CA GLY A 134 19.10 -6.82 -8.12
C GLY A 134 19.26 -5.97 -9.39
N ILE A 135 18.13 -5.50 -9.94
CA ILE A 135 18.06 -4.67 -11.16
C ILE A 135 17.54 -3.28 -10.79
#